data_AF-A0AAD5MYS2-F1
#
_entry.id   AF-A0AAD5MYS2-F1
#
_cell.length_a   1.000
_cell.length_b   1.000
_cell.length_c   1.000
_cell.angle_alpha   90.00
_cell.angle_beta   90.00
_cell.angle_gamma   90.00
#
_symmetry.space_group_name_H-M   'P 1'
#
loop_
_entity.id
_entity.type
_entity.pdbx_description
1 polymer ?
#
loop_
_entity_poly.entity_id
_entity_poly.type
_entity_poly.pdbx_seq_one_letter_code
_entity_poly.pdbx_strand_id
1 'polypeptide(L)'
;MSLFSCRASPSAYYFIFALIKVKENEAVVNYALQKRHCELGPCGLEVGVEGFTRFREYRFHPSLSLTRRCYPHVHNIDGFFVAKLKKLSNAKMGKASIDKCTTRKVRKVWC
;
A
#
# COMPACT_ATOMS: atom_id res chain seq x y z
N MET A 1 -12.32 -10.56 2.33
CA MET A 1 -12.51 -10.24 0.90
C MET A 1 -13.71 -9.33 0.80
N SER A 2 -13.52 -8.02 0.65
CA SER A 2 -14.63 -7.07 0.56
C SER A 2 -14.34 -6.03 -0.53
N LEU A 3 -15.42 -5.69 -1.22
CA LEU A 3 -15.48 -5.21 -2.59
C LEU A 3 -14.73 -3.91 -2.86
N PHE A 4 -13.86 -3.94 -3.87
CA PHE A 4 -13.50 -2.77 -4.67
C PHE A 4 -14.69 -2.41 -5.58
N SER A 5 -15.72 -1.74 -5.05
CA SER A 5 -16.77 -1.16 -5.89
C SER A 5 -16.20 0.05 -6.64
N CYS A 6 -16.08 -0.09 -7.97
CA CYS A 6 -15.67 0.96 -8.88
C CYS A 6 -16.92 1.68 -9.38
N ARG A 7 -17.26 2.83 -8.81
CA ARG A 7 -18.20 3.79 -9.41
C ARG A 7 -17.44 5.04 -9.85
N ALA A 8 -17.78 5.52 -11.05
CA ALA A 8 -17.07 6.54 -11.81
C ALA A 8 -17.30 7.96 -11.26
N SER A 9 -16.58 8.33 -10.21
CA SER A 9 -16.48 9.70 -9.70
C SER A 9 -15.02 9.99 -9.29
N PRO A 10 -14.60 11.27 -9.15
CA PRO A 10 -13.25 11.64 -8.66
C PRO A 10 -13.09 11.18 -7.21
N SER A 11 -12.92 9.88 -7.01
CA SER A 11 -13.06 9.20 -5.75
C SER A 11 -11.67 8.97 -5.18
N ALA A 12 -11.30 9.79 -4.21
CA ALA A 12 -10.22 9.47 -3.29
C ALA A 12 -10.69 8.30 -2.42
N TYR A 13 -9.90 7.22 -2.40
CA TYR A 13 -10.16 6.04 -1.57
C TYR A 13 -9.25 6.11 -0.34
N TYR A 14 -9.83 5.94 0.84
CA TYR A 14 -9.10 5.78 2.08
C TYR A 14 -9.10 4.31 2.49
N PHE A 15 -7.91 3.75 2.71
CA PHE A 15 -7.75 2.42 3.28
C PHE A 15 -7.35 2.57 4.74
N ILE A 16 -8.15 1.98 5.63
CA ILE A 16 -7.89 1.92 7.06
C ILE A 16 -7.81 0.43 7.42
N PHE A 17 -6.65 -0.01 7.90
CA PHE A 17 -6.44 -1.37 8.40
C PHE A 17 -6.07 -1.30 9.89
N ALA A 18 -6.76 -2.03 10.75
CA ALA A 18 -6.52 -2.05 12.21
C ALA A 18 -5.48 -3.11 12.64
N LEU A 19 -4.62 -3.57 11.72
CA LEU A 19 -3.66 -4.65 11.98
C LEU A 19 -2.22 -4.14 11.82
N ILE A 20 -1.33 -4.59 12.71
CA ILE A 20 0.07 -4.13 12.81
C ILE A 20 1.00 -4.78 11.76
N LYS A 21 0.50 -5.76 11.00
CA LYS A 21 1.31 -6.57 10.06
C LYS A 21 1.79 -5.78 8.84
N VAL A 22 3.04 -5.33 8.90
CA VAL A 22 3.78 -4.62 7.84
C VAL A 22 3.73 -5.33 6.47
N LYS A 23 3.89 -6.66 6.46
CA LYS A 23 4.01 -7.38 5.18
C LYS A 23 2.69 -7.36 4.39
N GLU A 24 1.56 -7.41 5.09
CA GLU A 24 0.24 -7.50 4.46
C GLU A 24 -0.23 -6.10 4.01
N ASN A 25 -0.05 -5.07 4.85
CA ASN A 25 -0.58 -3.74 4.58
C ASN A 25 0.14 -3.04 3.41
N GLU A 26 1.48 -2.90 3.49
CA GLU A 26 2.29 -2.20 2.50
C GLU A 26 2.26 -2.92 1.14
N ALA A 27 2.18 -4.25 1.14
CA ALA A 27 2.06 -5.04 -0.10
C ALA A 27 0.71 -4.83 -0.80
N VAL A 28 -0.39 -4.70 -0.04
CA VAL A 28 -1.73 -4.43 -0.61
C VAL A 28 -1.77 -3.06 -1.29
N VAL A 29 -1.19 -2.03 -0.66
CA VAL A 29 -1.12 -0.69 -1.26
C VAL A 29 -0.22 -0.68 -2.50
N ASN A 30 0.95 -1.31 -2.43
CA ASN A 30 1.86 -1.43 -3.57
C ASN A 30 1.19 -2.18 -4.74
N TYR A 31 0.42 -3.23 -4.45
CA TYR A 31 -0.36 -3.94 -5.46
C TYR A 31 -1.43 -3.05 -6.11
N ALA A 32 -2.11 -2.21 -5.33
CA ALA A 32 -3.08 -1.27 -5.86
C ALA A 32 -2.46 -0.27 -6.84
N LEU A 33 -1.28 0.28 -6.50
CA LEU A 33 -0.51 1.17 -7.37
C LEU A 33 -0.09 0.50 -8.69
N GLN A 34 0.27 -0.78 -8.64
CA GLN A 34 0.69 -1.51 -9.84
C GLN A 34 -0.48 -1.88 -10.77
N LYS A 35 -1.68 -2.04 -10.22
CA LYS A 35 -2.85 -2.52 -10.98
C LYS A 35 -3.72 -1.41 -11.55
N ARG A 36 -3.67 -0.22 -10.94
CA ARG A 36 -4.55 0.91 -11.27
C ARG A 36 -3.73 2.18 -11.40
N HIS A 37 -4.19 3.09 -12.26
CA HIS A 37 -3.61 4.42 -12.35
C HIS A 37 -4.05 5.28 -11.15
N CYS A 38 -3.36 5.11 -10.03
CA CYS A 38 -3.60 5.83 -8.80
C CYS A 38 -2.30 6.31 -8.16
N GLU A 39 -2.39 7.40 -7.43
CA GLU A 39 -1.29 8.01 -6.69
C GLU A 39 -1.60 8.00 -5.20
N LEU A 40 -0.55 7.98 -4.38
CA LEU A 40 -0.70 8.17 -2.93
C LEU A 40 -0.68 9.67 -2.61
N GLY A 41 -1.64 10.09 -1.81
CA GLY A 41 -1.68 11.43 -1.24
C GLY A 41 -1.36 11.42 0.25
N PRO A 42 -0.92 12.56 0.81
CA PRO A 42 -0.75 12.70 2.25
C PRO A 42 -2.10 12.51 2.96
N CYS A 43 -2.08 11.75 4.05
CA CYS A 43 -3.29 11.44 4.83
C CYS A 43 -3.79 12.63 5.67
N GLY A 44 -2.96 13.66 5.88
CA GLY A 44 -3.29 14.80 6.74
C GLY A 44 -3.34 14.45 8.23
N LEU A 45 -2.81 13.29 8.62
CA LEU A 45 -2.64 12.89 10.01
C LEU A 45 -1.19 13.13 10.42
N GLU A 46 -1.00 13.95 11.45
CA GLU A 46 0.31 14.26 12.04
C GLU A 46 0.78 13.18 13.02
N VAL A 47 -0.16 12.37 13.51
CA VAL A 47 0.12 11.26 14.42
C VAL A 47 0.52 10.02 13.62
N GLY A 48 1.61 9.38 14.05
CA GLY A 48 2.06 8.09 13.51
C GLY A 48 3.38 8.15 12.76
N VAL A 49 4.01 6.99 12.68
CA VAL A 49 5.27 6.76 11.96
C VAL A 49 4.98 6.64 10.47
N GLU A 50 5.92 7.07 9.64
CA GLU A 50 5.85 6.90 8.18
C GLU A 50 5.82 5.42 7.77
N GLY A 51 5.16 5.15 6.65
CA GLY A 51 5.17 3.83 6.03
C GLY A 51 6.56 3.42 5.53
N PHE A 52 6.79 2.12 5.45
CA PHE A 52 8.08 1.61 4.99
C PHE A 52 8.18 1.58 3.46
N THR A 53 9.26 2.16 2.93
CA THR A 53 9.65 2.01 1.52
C THR A 53 10.48 0.75 1.29
N ARG A 54 11.17 0.28 2.33
CA ARG A 54 11.98 -0.96 2.35
C ARG A 54 11.70 -1.71 3.64
N PHE A 55 11.37 -2.99 3.52
CA PHE A 55 11.16 -3.85 4.68
C PHE A 55 11.74 -5.23 4.44
N ARG A 56 12.80 -5.58 5.18
CA ARG A 56 13.55 -6.83 5.00
C ARG A 56 14.01 -6.97 3.54
N GLU A 57 13.51 -7.98 2.84
CA GLU A 57 13.81 -8.27 1.43
C GLU A 57 12.83 -7.59 0.46
N TYR A 58 11.73 -7.03 0.96
CA TYR A 58 10.71 -6.40 0.13
C TYR A 58 11.06 -4.94 -0.17
N ARG A 59 11.03 -4.61 -1.47
CA ARG A 59 11.18 -3.25 -1.98
C ARG A 59 9.83 -2.76 -2.45
N PHE A 60 9.38 -1.66 -1.87
CA PHE A 60 8.12 -1.04 -2.22
C PHE A 60 8.32 0.27 -2.99
N HIS A 61 7.21 0.81 -3.49
CA HIS A 61 7.22 2.13 -4.13
C HIS A 61 7.61 3.23 -3.12
N PRO A 62 8.46 4.19 -3.48
CA PRO A 62 8.88 5.27 -2.58
C PRO A 62 7.72 6.09 -2.03
N SER A 63 6.60 6.20 -2.78
CA SER A 63 5.39 6.91 -2.32
C SER A 63 4.70 6.29 -1.11
N LEU A 64 5.09 5.09 -0.66
CA LEU A 64 4.57 4.51 0.59
C LEU A 64 4.97 5.31 1.85
N SER A 65 5.98 6.19 1.77
CA SER A 65 6.32 7.10 2.88
C SER A 65 5.16 8.02 3.27
N LEU A 66 4.22 8.30 2.35
CA LEU A 66 3.04 9.13 2.59
C LEU A 66 1.96 8.43 3.43
N THR A 67 2.11 7.13 3.67
CA THR A 67 1.20 6.35 4.53
C THR A 67 1.59 6.50 5.99
N ARG A 68 0.61 6.36 6.90
CA ARG A 68 0.81 6.56 8.34
C ARG A 68 0.51 5.28 9.12
N ARG A 69 1.36 5.00 10.10
CA ARG A 69 1.30 3.82 10.98
C ARG A 69 1.22 4.29 12.42
N CYS A 70 0.15 3.92 13.09
CA CYS A 70 -0.01 4.17 14.51
C CYS A 70 0.29 2.88 15.26
N TYR A 71 1.24 2.96 16.19
CA TYR A 71 1.57 1.84 17.07
C TYR A 71 0.97 2.08 18.45
N PRO A 72 0.34 1.06 19.06
CA PRO A 72 -0.35 1.24 20.34
C PRO A 72 0.60 1.60 21.48
N HIS A 73 1.81 1.06 21.46
CA HIS A 73 2.82 1.33 22.48
C HIS A 73 3.39 2.76 22.43
N VAL A 74 3.25 3.47 21.30
CA VAL A 74 3.76 4.84 21.14
C VAL A 74 2.67 5.87 21.39
N HIS A 75 1.45 5.57 20.96
CA HIS A 75 0.39 6.57 20.86
C HIS A 75 -0.82 6.29 21.76
N ASN A 76 -0.83 5.20 22.54
CA ASN A 76 -1.96 4.79 23.39
C ASN A 76 -3.30 4.73 22.64
N ILE A 77 -3.24 4.37 21.35
CA ILE A 77 -4.37 4.22 20.42
C ILE A 77 -4.26 2.87 19.74
N ASP A 78 -5.38 2.30 19.30
CA ASP A 78 -5.35 1.02 18.57
C ASP A 78 -4.44 1.10 17.35
N GLY A 79 -3.69 0.03 17.10
CA GLY A 79 -2.72 0.01 16.02
C GLY A 79 -3.40 0.05 14.65
N PHE A 80 -3.28 1.17 13.94
CA PHE A 80 -3.90 1.32 12.62
C PHE A 80 -2.93 1.81 11.55
N PHE A 81 -3.23 1.43 10.30
CA PHE A 81 -2.52 1.81 9.09
C PHE A 81 -3.47 2.57 8.17
N VAL A 82 -3.06 3.78 7.77
CA VAL A 82 -3.85 4.65 6.88
C VAL A 82 -3.09 4.92 5.58
N ALA A 83 -3.78 4.72 4.46
CA ALA A 83 -3.31 5.13 3.14
C ALA A 83 -4.42 5.84 2.37
N LYS A 84 -4.09 7.01 1.79
CA LYS A 84 -4.98 7.77 0.91
C LYS A 84 -4.56 7.57 -0.53
N LEU A 85 -5.40 6.89 -1.31
CA LEU A 85 -5.18 6.65 -2.73
C LEU A 85 -6.09 7.58 -3.56
N LYS A 86 -5.48 8.39 -4.41
CA LYS A 86 -6.18 9.22 -5.39
C LYS A 86 -6.21 8.48 -6.71
N LYS A 87 -7.40 8.13 -7.17
CA LYS A 87 -7.58 7.58 -8.52
C LYS A 87 -7.47 8.71 -9.53
N LEU A 88 -6.56 8.59 -10.49
CA LEU A 88 -6.40 9.56 -11.57
C LEU A 88 -7.27 9.23 -12.77
N SER A 89 -7.33 7.94 -13.14
CA SER A 89 -8.11 7.49 -14.31
C SER A 89 -8.69 6.09 -14.09
N ASN A 90 -9.68 5.73 -14.91
CA ASN A 90 -10.28 4.39 -14.91
C ASN A 90 -9.45 3.36 -15.70
N ALA A 91 -8.33 3.78 -16.29
CA ALA A 91 -7.47 2.89 -17.06
C ALA A 91 -6.92 1.79 -16.13
N LYS A 92 -7.25 0.54 -16.47
CA LYS A 92 -6.56 -0.62 -15.90
C LYS A 92 -5.23 -0.69 -16.62
N MET A 93 -4.12 -0.60 -15.89
CA MET A 93 -2.83 -0.89 -16.48
C MET A 93 -2.86 -2.37 -16.90
N GLY A 94 -2.88 -2.61 -18.21
CA GLY A 94 -2.65 -3.94 -18.76
C GLY A 94 -1.33 -4.49 -18.21
N LYS A 95 -1.18 -5.81 -18.13
CA LYS A 95 0.05 -6.44 -17.63
C LYS A 95 1.24 -5.97 -18.47
N ALA A 96 1.89 -4.88 -18.07
CA ALA A 96 3.21 -4.52 -18.56
C ALA A 96 4.14 -5.65 -18.13
N SER A 97 4.80 -6.27 -19.10
CA SER A 97 5.83 -7.28 -18.91
C SER A 97 6.82 -6.80 -17.84
N ILE A 98 6.82 -7.49 -16.70
CA ILE A 98 7.83 -7.28 -15.66
C ILE A 98 9.11 -7.91 -16.19
N ASP A 99 9.98 -7.09 -16.80
CA ASP A 99 11.37 -7.47 -17.03
C ASP A 99 12.07 -7.55 -15.68
N LYS A 100 12.25 -8.79 -15.21
CA LYS A 100 12.90 -9.11 -13.93
C LYS A 100 14.40 -8.94 -14.05
N CYS A 101 14.91 -7.72 -14.05
CA CYS A 101 16.30 -7.48 -13.68
C CYS A 101 16.37 -7.37 -12.15
N THR A 102 16.95 -8.38 -11.51
CA THR A 102 17.26 -8.46 -10.06
C THR A 102 16.22 -9.15 -9.16
N THR A 103 16.13 -10.47 -9.26
CA THR A 103 15.91 -11.30 -8.07
C THR A 103 16.74 -12.57 -8.20
N ARG A 104 17.87 -12.64 -7.50
CA ARG A 104 18.54 -13.92 -7.21
C ARG A 104 17.54 -14.77 -6.42
N LYS A 105 16.82 -15.62 -7.16
CA LYS A 105 16.43 -16.98 -6.82
C LYS A 105 16.27 -17.27 -5.31
N VAL A 106 15.13 -16.93 -4.72
CA VAL A 106 14.58 -17.74 -3.63
C VAL A 106 13.57 -18.68 -4.28
N ARG A 107 14.03 -19.91 -4.49
CA ARG A 107 13.22 -21.01 -5.02
C ARG A 107 12.06 -21.27 -4.07
N LYS A 108 10.90 -21.50 -4.70
CA LYS A 108 9.67 -22.10 -4.19
C LYS A 108 9.90 -23.07 -3.03
N VAL A 109 9.16 -22.90 -1.94
CA VAL A 109 8.44 -24.00 -1.26
C VAL A 109 7.16 -23.40 -0.66
N TRP A 110 6.01 -23.86 -1.13
CA TRP A 110 4.80 -24.02 -0.33
C TRP A 110 4.22 -25.36 -0.80
N CYS A 111 4.45 -26.38 0.02
CA CYS A 111 3.65 -27.60 0.05
C CYS A 111 2.55 -27.38 1.09
#